data_AF-A0A1H3DWE1-F1
#
_entry.id   AF-A0A1H3DWE1-F1
#
_cell.length_a   1.000
_cell.length_b   1.000
_cell.length_c   1.000
_cell.angle_alpha   90.00
_cell.angle_beta   90.00
_cell.angle_gamma   90.00
#
_symmetry.space_group_name_H-M   'P 1'
#
loop_
_entity.id
_entity.type
_entity.pdbx_description
1 polymer ?
#
loop_
_entity_poly.entity_id
_entity_poly.type
_entity_poly.pdbx_seq_one_letter_code
_entity_poly.pdbx_strand_id
1 'polypeptide(L)' 'MTNKIVPIAIIGVLLWIGGAILGGLYYFNKIADPDNFYADPSPVPLFLYTLISGIGLIVAIFSVIVYVTSLRKR' A
#
# COMPACT_ATOMS: atom_id res chain seq x y z
N MET A 1 -20.71 12.73 8.50
CA MET A 1 -19.46 11.96 8.63
C MET A 1 -18.99 11.37 7.30
N THR A 2 -19.90 10.89 6.46
CA THR A 2 -19.62 10.21 5.17
C THR A 2 -18.68 10.98 4.23
N ASN A 3 -18.85 12.30 4.09
CA ASN A 3 -18.02 13.12 3.19
C ASN A 3 -16.54 13.20 3.60
N LYS A 4 -16.19 12.91 4.86
CA LYS A 4 -14.79 12.91 5.33
C LYS A 4 -14.11 11.54 5.20
N ILE A 5 -14.89 10.46 5.08
CA ILE A 5 -14.36 9.08 5.02
C ILE A 5 -13.89 8.73 3.60
N VAL A 6 -14.58 9.24 2.57
CA VAL A 6 -14.24 8.97 1.17
C VAL A 6 -12.82 9.47 0.81
N PRO A 7 -12.40 10.70 1.17
CA PRO A 7 -11.02 11.15 0.93
C PRO A 7 -9.97 10.30 1.64
N ILE A 8 -10.25 9.82 2.86
CA ILE A 8 -9.31 8.97 3.62
C ILE A 8 -9.16 7.61 2.93
N ALA A 9 -10.26 7.03 2.42
CA ALA A 9 -10.21 5.81 1.64
C ALA A 9 -9.36 5.98 0.37
N ILE A 10 -9.51 7.10 -0.34
CA ILE A 10 -8.72 7.42 -1.53
C ILE A 10 -7.23 7.50 -1.19
N ILE A 11 -6.87 8.21 -0.13
CA ILE A 11 -5.46 8.28 0.33
C ILE A 11 -4.92 6.90 0.66
N GLY A 12 -5.70 6.06 1.38
CA GLY A 12 -5.32 4.68 1.68
C GLY A 12 -5.06 3.85 0.42
N VAL A 13 -5.94 3.95 -0.58
CA VAL A 13 -5.78 3.26 -1.87
C VAL A 13 -4.54 3.75 -2.62
N LEU A 14 -4.27 5.05 -2.63
CA LEU A 14 -3.08 5.60 -3.28
C LEU A 14 -1.78 5.11 -2.61
N LEU A 15 -1.75 5.05 -1.28
CA LEU A 15 -0.61 4.49 -0.53
C LEU A 15 -0.44 3.00 -0.78
N TRP A 16 -1.54 2.25 -0.84
CA TRP A 16 -1.54 0.83 -1.14
C TRP A 16 -0.94 0.54 -2.53
N ILE A 17 -1.49 1.17 -3.56
CA ILE A 17 -1.06 1.00 -4.95
C ILE A 17 0.37 1.52 -5.13
N GLY A 18 0.67 2.71 -4.61
CA GLY A 18 2.01 3.31 -4.71
C GLY A 18 3.09 2.46 -4.06
N GLY A 19 2.86 1.98 -2.84
CA GLY A 19 3.80 1.09 -2.16
C GLY A 19 3.97 -0.26 -2.87
N ALA A 20 2.89 -0.82 -3.42
CA ALA A 20 2.97 -2.08 -4.17
C ALA A 20 3.75 -1.92 -5.48
N ILE A 21 3.52 -0.85 -6.23
CA ILE A 21 4.24 -0.56 -7.48
C ILE A 21 5.73 -0.32 -7.18
N LEU A 22 6.05 0.53 -6.22
CA LEU A 22 7.45 0.83 -5.86
C LEU A 22 8.18 -0.41 -5.32
N GLY A 23 7.50 -1.22 -4.49
CA GLY A 23 8.03 -2.50 -4.00
C GLY A 23 8.29 -3.48 -5.14
N GLY A 24 7.35 -3.62 -6.07
CA GLY A 24 7.52 -4.47 -7.25
C GLY A 24 8.66 -4.00 -8.15
N LEU A 25 8.73 -2.70 -8.44
CA LEU A 25 9.84 -2.12 -9.23
C LEU A 25 11.19 -2.35 -8.55
N TYR A 26 11.28 -2.18 -7.23
CA TYR A 26 12.52 -2.46 -6.51
C TYR A 26 12.89 -3.95 -6.60
N TYR A 27 11.93 -4.84 -6.38
CA TYR A 27 12.15 -6.28 -6.46
C TYR A 27 12.67 -6.69 -7.85
N PHE A 28 12.01 -6.29 -8.93
CA PHE A 28 12.40 -6.68 -10.28
C PHE A 28 13.71 -6.05 -10.75
N ASN A 29 14.00 -4.80 -10.35
CA ASN A 29 15.21 -4.11 -10.81
C ASN A 29 16.45 -4.35 -9.94
N LYS A 30 16.29 -4.92 -8.74
CA LYS A 30 17.41 -5.11 -7.81
C LYS A 30 17.57 -6.54 -7.33
N ILE A 31 16.48 -7.20 -6.93
CA ILE A 31 16.53 -8.52 -6.29
C ILE A 31 16.41 -9.65 -7.31
N ALA A 32 15.43 -9.57 -8.20
CA ALA A 32 15.18 -10.57 -9.23
C ALA A 32 15.97 -10.31 -10.52
N ASP A 33 16.79 -9.25 -10.54
CA ASP A 33 17.67 -8.92 -11.66
C ASP A 33 18.89 -9.85 -11.65
N PRO A 34 19.05 -10.74 -12.65
CA PRO A 34 20.16 -11.67 -12.72
C PRO A 34 21.52 -10.97 -12.86
N ASP A 35 21.57 -9.73 -13.35
CA ASP A 35 22.80 -8.95 -13.43
C ASP A 35 23.28 -8.50 -12.02
N ASN A 36 22.37 -8.47 -11.05
CA ASN A 36 22.62 -8.14 -9.65
C ASN A 36 22.76 -9.36 -8.73
N PHE A 37 22.89 -10.58 -9.28
CA PHE A 37 22.94 -11.83 -8.51
C PHE A 37 24.05 -11.87 -7.43
N TYR A 38 25.16 -11.17 -7.64
CA TYR A 38 26.26 -11.06 -6.67
C TYR A 38 26.25 -9.78 -5.82
N ALA A 39 25.30 -8.87 -6.08
CA ALA A 39 25.28 -7.54 -5.45
C ALA A 39 24.60 -7.50 -4.07
N ASP A 40 24.07 -8.64 -3.59
CA ASP A 40 23.34 -8.81 -2.33
C ASP A 40 22.50 -7.58 -1.95
N PRO A 41 21.49 -7.24 -2.78
CA PRO A 41 20.72 -6.02 -2.63
C PRO A 41 19.99 -5.99 -1.28
N SER A 42 20.12 -4.89 -0.55
CA SER A 42 19.50 -4.72 0.76
C SER A 42 17.97 -4.94 0.72
N PRO A 43 17.38 -5.77 1.59
CA PRO A 43 15.93 -5.97 1.62
C PRO A 43 15.14 -4.81 2.26
N VAL A 44 15.84 -3.83 2.86
CA VAL A 44 15.22 -2.74 3.62
C VAL A 44 14.25 -1.87 2.79
N PRO A 45 14.59 -1.45 1.56
CA PRO A 45 13.67 -0.66 0.75
C PRO A 45 12.40 -1.44 0.40
N LEU A 46 12.53 -2.73 0.07
CA LEU A 46 11.38 -3.60 -0.20
C LEU A 46 10.45 -3.71 1.01
N PHE A 47 11.02 -3.88 2.21
CA PHE A 47 10.26 -3.89 3.46
C PHE A 47 9.49 -2.58 3.65
N LEU A 48 10.14 -1.42 3.47
CA LEU A 48 9.50 -0.11 3.62
C LEU A 48 8.34 0.09 2.62
N TYR A 49 8.54 -0.25 1.34
CA TYR A 49 7.48 -0.14 0.33
C TYR A 49 6.30 -1.05 0.64
N THR A 50 6.57 -2.29 1.07
CA THR A 50 5.55 -3.26 1.46
C THR A 50 4.80 -2.81 2.72
N LEU A 51 5.52 -2.26 3.70
CA LEU A 51 4.93 -1.73 4.94
C LEU A 51 3.99 -0.54 4.65
N ILE A 52 4.43 0.43 3.84
CA ILE A 52 3.61 1.57 3.43
C ILE A 52 2.37 1.09 2.68
N SER A 53 2.55 0.13 1.76
CA SER A 53 1.43 -0.49 1.02
C SER A 53 0.42 -1.15 1.97
N GLY A 54 0.90 -1.92 2.94
CA GLY A 54 0.06 -2.58 3.93
C GLY A 54 -0.72 -1.60 4.81
N ILE A 55 -0.10 -0.51 5.25
CA ILE A 55 -0.77 0.55 6.01
C ILE A 55 -1.87 1.20 5.14
N GLY A 56 -1.57 1.51 3.88
CA GLY A 56 -2.54 2.04 2.93
C GLY A 56 -3.76 1.14 2.77
N LEU A 57 -3.53 -0.18 2.64
CA LEU A 57 -4.60 -1.17 2.53
C LEU A 57 -5.48 -1.22 3.78
N ILE A 58 -4.87 -1.23 4.97
CA ILE A 58 -5.61 -1.24 6.25
C ILE A 58 -6.48 0.01 6.36
N VAL A 59 -5.95 1.19 6.04
CA VAL A 59 -6.70 2.46 6.06
C VAL A 59 -7.86 2.44 5.06
N ALA A 60 -7.65 1.92 3.86
CA ALA A 60 -8.70 1.79 2.85
C ALA A 60 -9.83 0.85 3.34
N ILE A 61 -9.49 -0.34 3.82
CA ILE A 61 -10.45 -1.32 4.35
C ILE A 61 -11.25 -0.72 5.52
N PHE A 62 -10.56 -0.11 6.49
CA PHE A 62 -11.22 0.50 7.64
C PHE A 62 -12.19 1.62 7.22
N SER A 63 -11.77 2.47 6.27
CA SER A 63 -12.63 3.54 5.76
C SER A 63 -13.88 2.99 5.07
N VAL A 64 -13.76 1.92 4.29
CA VAL A 64 -14.89 1.24 3.66
C VAL A 64 -15.83 0.63 4.70
N ILE A 65 -15.30 -0.05 5.73
CA ILE A 65 -16.10 -0.63 6.82
C ILE A 65 -16.91 0.46 7.54
N VAL A 66 -16.26 1.58 7.89
CA VAL A 66 -16.93 2.71 8.55
C VAL A 66 -18.01 3.30 7.63
N TYR A 67 -17.73 3.45 6.33
CA TYR A 67 -18.70 3.93 5.35
C TYR A 67 -19.93 3.03 5.27
N VAL A 68 -19.76 1.72 5.09
CA VAL A 68 -20.87 0.75 5.01
C VAL A 68 -21.68 0.72 6.31
N THR A 69 -21.01 0.75 7.46
CA THR A 69 -21.67 0.77 8.77
C THR A 69 -22.49 2.05 8.97
N SER A 70 -22.03 3.19 8.43
CA SER A 70 -22.76 4.46 8.49
C SER A 70 -24.04 4.47 7.65
N LEU A 71 -24.07 3.70 6.55
CA LEU A 71 -25.25 3.57 5.69
C LEU A 71 -26.35 2.74 6.36
N ARG A 72 -26.00 1.68 7.10
CA ARG A 72 -26.99 0.83 7.80
C ARG A 72 -27.72 1.52 8.97
N LYS A 73 -27.16 2.63 9.47
CA LYS A 73 -27.75 3.43 10.56
C LYS A 73 -28.69 4.53 10.04
N ARG A 74 -28.82 4.67 8.73
CA ARG A 74 -29.84 5.51 8.07
C ARG A 74 -30.98 4.63 7.60
#